data_AF-A0A958FH84-F1
#
_entry.id   AF-A0A958FH84-F1
#
_cell.length_a   1.000
_cell.length_b   1.000
_cell.length_c   1.000
_cell.angle_alpha   90.00
_cell.angle_beta   90.00
_cell.angle_gamma   90.00
#
_symmetry.space_group_name_H-M   'P 1'
#
loop_
_entity.id
_entity.type
_entity.pdbx_description
1 polymer ?
#
loop_
_entity_poly.entity_id
_entity_poly.type
_entity_poly.pdbx_seq_one_letter_code
_entity_poly.pdbx_strand_id
1 'polypeptide(L)'
;HDPNKNVTIRVRYEEDRVIVSVIDQGPGFDPKGVANPTAPQNLWKQNGRGIFLVKNLIDEVEIIPTGEGTEVVLTEYIPID
;
A
#
# COMPACT_ATOMS: atom_id res chain seq x y z
N HIS A 1 -2.42 -19.20 -5.09
CA HIS A 1 -3.30 -18.65 -4.05
C HIS A 1 -3.36 -19.69 -2.94
N ASP A 2 -2.82 -19.38 -1.77
CA ASP A 2 -2.82 -20.30 -0.63
C ASP A 2 -3.93 -19.86 0.34
N PRO A 3 -4.98 -20.68 0.55
CA PRO A 3 -6.11 -20.30 1.38
C PRO A 3 -5.80 -20.22 2.88
N ASN A 4 -4.63 -20.70 3.32
CA ASN A 4 -4.21 -20.62 4.72
C ASN A 4 -3.49 -19.31 5.06
N LYS A 5 -3.13 -18.53 4.04
CA LYS A 5 -2.50 -17.22 4.24
C LYS A 5 -3.56 -16.19 4.59
N ASN A 6 -3.24 -15.36 5.57
CA ASN A 6 -4.10 -14.27 6.00
C ASN A 6 -3.53 -12.92 5.58
N VAL A 7 -4.44 -11.96 5.38
CA VAL A 7 -4.11 -10.54 5.32
C VAL A 7 -4.61 -9.91 6.61
N THR A 8 -3.73 -9.23 7.33
CA THR A 8 -4.11 -8.50 8.54
C THR A 8 -4.29 -7.04 8.19
N ILE A 9 -5.43 -6.47 8.57
CA ILE A 9 -5.71 -5.04 8.45
C ILE A 9 -5.77 -4.46 9.85
N ARG A 10 -4.98 -3.42 10.11
CA ARG A 10 -5.05 -2.62 11.35
C ARG A 10 -5.47 -1.21 10.98
N VAL A 11 -6.42 -0.67 11.73
CA VAL A 11 -6.84 0.72 11.60
C VAL A 11 -6.62 1.39 12.94
N ARG A 12 -5.93 2.52 12.92
CA ARG A 12 -5.71 3.39 14.07
C ARG A 12 -6.26 4.77 13.74
N TYR A 13 -6.96 5.33 14.71
CA TYR A 13 -7.41 6.71 14.67
C TYR A 13 -6.60 7.50 15.70
N GLU A 14 -6.10 8.65 15.29
CA GLU A 14 -5.44 9.63 16.16
C GLU A 14 -6.15 10.99 15.96
N GLU A 15 -5.79 12.01 16.75
CA GLU A 15 -6.51 13.29 16.73
C GLU A 15 -6.54 13.97 15.34
N ASP A 16 -5.46 13.82 14.57
CA ASP A 16 -5.23 14.52 13.30
C ASP A 16 -5.14 13.60 12.08
N ARG A 17 -5.32 12.28 12.24
CA ARG A 17 -5.07 11.30 11.16
C ARG A 17 -5.76 9.95 11.34
N VAL A 18 -5.94 9.25 10.23
CA VAL A 18 -6.23 7.82 10.16
C VAL A 18 -5.03 7.09 9.61
N ILE A 19 -4.60 6.03 10.31
CA ILE A 19 -3.53 5.16 9.86
C ILE A 19 -4.09 3.77 9.58
N VAL A 20 -3.88 3.27 8.36
CA VAL A 20 -4.28 1.93 7.94
C VAL A 20 -3.03 1.12 7.58
N SER A 21 -2.77 0.04 8.30
CA SER A 21 -1.75 -0.95 7.95
C SER A 21 -2.40 -2.17 7.28
N VAL A 22 -1.90 -2.56 6.11
CA VAL A 22 -2.26 -3.81 5.42
C VAL A 22 -1.03 -4.70 5.40
N ILE A 23 -1.12 -5.86 6.04
CA ILE A 23 0.00 -6.80 6.22
C ILE A 23 -0.33 -8.10 5.52
N ASP A 24 0.48 -8.47 4.54
CA ASP A 24 0.36 -9.76 3.84
C ASP A 24 1.29 -10.84 4.41
N GLN A 25 1.07 -12.07 3.96
CA GLN A 25 1.97 -13.20 4.16
C GLN A 25 2.55 -13.66 2.82
N GLY A 26 3.76 -13.24 2.50
CA GLY A 26 4.31 -13.31 1.15
C GLY A 26 5.83 -13.32 1.10
N PRO A 27 6.40 -13.46 -0.11
CA PRO A 27 7.85 -13.35 -0.31
C PRO A 27 8.37 -11.91 -0.13
N GLY A 28 7.51 -10.95 0.23
CA GLY A 28 7.82 -9.53 0.26
C GLY A 28 7.57 -8.84 -1.09
N PHE A 29 7.62 -7.51 -1.07
CA PHE A 29 7.42 -6.65 -2.22
C PHE A 29 8.51 -5.58 -2.28
N ASP A 30 9.24 -5.51 -3.40
CA ASP A 30 10.20 -4.42 -3.65
C ASP A 30 9.54 -3.28 -4.45
N PRO A 31 9.26 -2.12 -3.83
CA PRO A 31 8.64 -1.00 -4.51
C PRO A 31 9.53 -0.35 -5.58
N LYS A 32 10.86 -0.60 -5.57
CA LYS A 32 11.79 -0.02 -6.56
C LYS A 32 11.68 -0.70 -7.93
N GLY A 33 11.19 -1.94 -7.98
CA GLY A 33 10.98 -2.69 -9.22
C GLY A 33 9.68 -2.35 -9.96
N VAL A 34 8.85 -1.45 -9.42
CA VAL A 34 7.52 -1.15 -9.97
C VAL A 34 7.64 -0.28 -11.21
N ALA A 35 7.16 -0.79 -12.35
CA ALA A 35 7.15 -0.05 -13.61
C ALA A 35 6.29 1.22 -13.52
N ASN A 36 6.75 2.33 -14.12
CA ASN A 36 5.99 3.57 -14.16
C ASN A 36 4.64 3.35 -14.88
N PRO A 37 3.49 3.46 -14.19
CA PRO A 37 2.19 3.20 -14.79
C PRO A 37 1.79 4.24 -15.84
N THR A 38 2.26 5.49 -15.74
CA THR A 38 1.88 6.55 -16.69
C THR A 38 2.75 6.58 -17.96
N ALA A 39 3.77 5.71 -18.05
CA ALA A 39 4.57 5.58 -19.25
C ALA A 39 3.72 5.05 -20.44
N PRO A 40 3.91 5.53 -21.68
CA PRO A 40 3.08 5.19 -22.84
C PRO A 40 2.83 3.68 -23.04
N GLN A 41 3.86 2.87 -22.86
CA GLN A 41 3.82 1.41 -22.99
C GLN A 41 2.99 0.71 -21.88
N ASN A 42 2.76 1.39 -20.76
CA ASN A 42 2.00 0.87 -19.63
C ASN A 42 0.58 1.44 -19.57
N LEU A 43 0.22 2.48 -20.34
CA LEU A 43 -1.10 3.13 -20.26
C LEU A 43 -2.28 2.16 -20.43
N TRP A 44 -2.15 1.16 -21.29
CA TRP A 44 -3.22 0.19 -21.57
C TRP A 44 -3.24 -1.02 -20.63
N LYS A 45 -2.26 -1.16 -19.72
CA LYS A 45 -2.26 -2.25 -18.73
C LYS A 45 -3.39 -2.06 -17.74
N GLN A 46 -4.17 -3.11 -17.54
CA GLN A 46 -5.31 -3.13 -16.61
C GLN A 46 -4.89 -3.37 -15.15
N ASN A 47 -3.64 -3.77 -14.91
CA ASN A 47 -3.10 -4.11 -13.59
C ASN A 47 -1.87 -3.26 -13.22
N GLY A 48 -1.35 -3.45 -12.01
CA GLY A 48 -0.14 -2.75 -11.54
C GLY A 48 -0.35 -1.28 -11.17
N ARG A 49 -1.60 -0.89 -10.88
CA ARG A 49 -1.96 0.50 -10.55
C ARG A 49 -1.98 0.80 -9.05
N GLY A 50 -2.11 -0.22 -8.20
CA GLY A 50 -2.35 -0.05 -6.77
C GLY A 50 -1.38 0.92 -6.10
N ILE A 51 -0.08 0.67 -6.20
CA ILE A 51 0.97 1.55 -5.63
C ILE A 51 0.90 2.96 -6.18
N PHE A 52 0.62 3.12 -7.47
CA PHE A 52 0.46 4.45 -8.06
C PHE A 52 -0.75 5.17 -7.50
N LEU A 53 -1.89 4.50 -7.37
CA LEU A 53 -3.11 5.09 -6.82
C LEU A 53 -2.89 5.53 -5.37
N VAL A 54 -2.39 4.65 -4.50
CA VAL A 54 -2.19 5.02 -3.08
C VAL A 54 -1.18 6.16 -2.93
N LYS A 55 -0.09 6.18 -3.73
CA LYS A 55 0.88 7.29 -3.70
C LYS A 55 0.33 8.64 -4.20
N ASN A 56 -0.79 8.65 -4.93
CA ASN A 56 -1.41 9.88 -5.44
C ASN A 56 -2.66 10.29 -4.64
N LEU A 57 -3.24 9.38 -3.87
CA LEU A 57 -4.51 9.58 -3.17
C LEU A 57 -4.37 9.69 -1.66
N ILE A 58 -3.26 9.21 -1.08
CA ILE A 58 -2.99 9.19 0.35
C ILE A 58 -1.81 10.12 0.63
N ASP A 59 -1.88 10.86 1.74
CA ASP A 59 -0.84 11.81 2.14
C ASP A 59 0.53 11.15 2.35
N GLU A 60 0.57 10.05 3.11
CA GLU A 60 1.80 9.29 3.35
C GLU A 60 1.62 7.80 3.10
N VAL A 61 2.61 7.19 2.45
CA VAL A 61 2.64 5.75 2.15
C VAL A 61 4.01 5.18 2.48
N GLU A 62 4.04 4.20 3.38
CA GLU A 62 5.23 3.43 3.70
C GLU A 62 5.04 1.96 3.30
N ILE A 63 6.11 1.34 2.79
CA ILE A 63 6.13 -0.06 2.39
C ILE A 63 7.30 -0.71 3.12
N ILE A 64 6.98 -1.57 4.07
CA ILE A 64 7.92 -2.11 5.04
C ILE A 64 8.00 -3.62 4.84
N PRO A 65 9.19 -4.19 4.52
CA PRO A 65 9.36 -5.63 4.52
C PRO A 65 9.24 -6.15 5.96
N THR A 66 8.47 -7.23 6.15
CA THR A 66 8.35 -7.90 7.44
C THR A 66 9.01 -9.28 7.35
N GLY A 67 9.16 -9.96 8.50
CA GLY A 67 9.67 -11.34 8.51
C GLY A 67 8.77 -12.34 7.78
N GLU A 68 7.50 -12.01 7.54
CA GLU A 68 6.50 -12.93 6.96
C GLU A 68 5.88 -12.40 5.66
N GLY A 69 6.21 -11.19 5.20
CA GLY A 69 5.59 -10.56 4.03
C GLY A 69 5.91 -9.09 3.90
N THR A 70 4.89 -8.29 3.60
CA THR A 70 4.99 -6.82 3.49
C THR A 70 3.88 -6.16 4.29
N GLU A 71 4.24 -5.08 4.99
CA GLU A 71 3.30 -4.15 5.60
C GLU A 71 3.26 -2.86 4.76
N VAL A 72 2.08 -2.49 4.30
CA VAL A 72 1.82 -1.18 3.67
C VAL A 72 1.09 -0.32 4.69
N VAL A 73 1.70 0.80 5.08
CA VAL A 73 1.12 1.78 6.00
C VAL A 73 0.64 2.98 5.19
N LEU A 74 -0.65 3.31 5.35
CA LEU A 74 -1.31 4.45 4.71
C LEU A 74 -1.70 5.42 5.81
N THR A 75 -1.24 6.67 5.73
CA THR A 75 -1.64 7.74 6.66
C THR A 75 -2.37 8.83 5.89
N GLU A 76 -3.60 9.11 6.29
CA GLU A 76 -4.40 10.23 5.79
C GLU A 76 -4.62 11.22 6.93
N TYR A 77 -4.25 12.47 6.73
CA TYR A 77 -4.48 13.52 7.73
C TYR A 77 -5.91 14.03 7.61
N ILE A 78 -6.60 14.11 8.75
CA ILE A 78 -7.95 14.65 8.81
C ILE A 78 -7.84 16.14 9.11
N PRO A 79 -8.48 17.02 8.31
CA PRO A 79 -8.57 18.42 8.66
C PRO A 79 -9.22 18.60 10.03
N ILE A 80 -8.53 19.29 10.94
CA ILE A 80 -9.12 19.71 12.21
C ILE A 80 -9.84 21.03 11.92
N ASP A 81 -11.17 21.02 12.04
CA ASP A 81 -12.01 22.24 11.98
C ASP A 81 -11.72 23.20 13.15
#